data_AF-A0A7G2RWW3-F1
#
_entry.id   AF-A0A7G2RWW3-F1
#
_cell.length_a   1.000
_cell.length_b   1.000
_cell.length_c   1.000
_cell.angle_alpha   90.00
_cell.angle_beta   90.00
_cell.angle_gamma   90.00
#
_symmetry.space_group_name_H-M   'P 1'
#
loop_
_entity.id
_entity.type
_entity.pdbx_description
1 polymer ?
#
loop_
_entity_poly.entity_id
_entity_poly.type
_entity_poly.pdbx_seq_one_letter_code
_entity_poly.pdbx_strand_id
1 'polypeptide(L)'
;MAESKNKNKPIPSLAGYGGVKTLQRNLERSTTIAANREQVAYSLLSIANTKISDVMEWDETGRVKVKASKDIPASAMQAIKSIKINQDGDIAIEFWDKPAILRILAKASGMLDNPEESDKPSVIGINVKAPEIIDNET
;
A
#
# COMPACT_ATOMS: atom_id res chain seq x y z
N MET A 1 -11.86 2.44 -49.70
CA MET A 1 -11.03 2.36 -48.49
C MET A 1 -10.97 3.76 -47.89
N ALA A 2 -11.54 3.97 -46.71
CA ALA A 2 -11.42 5.22 -45.96
C ALA A 2 -11.54 4.86 -44.47
N GLU A 3 -10.58 5.37 -43.70
CA GLU A 3 -10.16 4.88 -42.38
C GLU A 3 -11.22 5.02 -41.28
N SER A 4 -11.27 4.00 -40.42
CA SER A 4 -12.09 3.95 -39.22
C SER A 4 -11.57 4.91 -38.15
N LYS A 5 -12.36 5.95 -37.81
CA LYS A 5 -12.08 6.82 -36.66
C LYS A 5 -12.12 6.02 -35.36
N ASN A 6 -10.96 5.87 -34.72
CA ASN A 6 -10.76 5.23 -33.43
C ASN A 6 -11.41 6.06 -32.31
N LYS A 7 -12.52 5.57 -31.75
CA LYS A 7 -13.30 6.21 -30.66
C LYS A 7 -12.69 5.97 -29.28
N ASN A 8 -11.40 6.23 -29.08
CA ASN A 8 -10.78 6.02 -27.77
C ASN A 8 -9.76 7.11 -27.42
N LYS A 9 -10.29 8.24 -26.92
CA LYS A 9 -9.71 9.11 -25.86
C LYS A 9 -10.47 10.44 -25.82
N PRO A 10 -11.19 10.73 -24.72
CA PRO A 10 -11.46 12.11 -24.37
C PRO A 10 -10.95 12.34 -22.94
N ILE A 11 -9.64 12.46 -22.78
CA ILE A 11 -9.12 13.15 -21.60
C ILE A 11 -8.28 14.32 -22.13
N PRO A 12 -8.69 15.58 -21.88
CA PRO A 12 -7.94 16.74 -22.34
C PRO A 12 -6.56 16.74 -21.70
N SER A 13 -5.58 17.29 -22.42
CA SER A 13 -4.20 17.43 -21.93
C SER A 13 -4.20 18.19 -20.61
N LEU A 14 -3.66 17.54 -19.58
CA LEU A 14 -3.51 18.08 -18.23
C LEU A 14 -2.36 19.09 -18.10
N ALA A 15 -1.70 19.47 -19.20
CA ALA A 15 -0.63 20.47 -19.18
C ALA A 15 -1.20 21.87 -18.92
N GLY A 16 -1.20 22.31 -17.65
CA GLY A 16 -1.58 23.67 -17.24
C GLY A 16 -2.46 23.78 -16.00
N TYR A 17 -3.00 22.68 -15.46
CA TYR A 17 -3.79 22.70 -14.23
C TYR A 17 -2.87 22.62 -12.98
N GLY A 18 -3.09 23.48 -11.99
CA GLY A 18 -2.46 23.33 -10.67
C GLY A 18 -3.00 22.05 -10.00
N GLY A 19 -2.12 21.15 -9.58
CA GLY A 19 -2.53 19.85 -8.99
C GLY A 19 -2.61 18.68 -9.99
N VAL A 20 -2.09 18.81 -11.20
CA VAL A 20 -2.10 17.72 -12.20
C VAL A 20 -1.40 16.45 -11.73
N LYS A 21 -0.39 16.57 -10.84
CA LYS A 21 0.24 15.42 -10.21
C LYS A 21 -0.72 14.61 -9.34
N THR A 22 -1.64 15.24 -8.61
CA THR A 22 -2.59 14.51 -7.75
C THR A 22 -3.69 13.85 -8.56
N LEU A 23 -4.21 14.55 -9.58
CA LEU A 23 -5.16 13.98 -10.55
C LEU A 23 -4.56 12.83 -11.34
N GLN A 24 -3.33 13.00 -11.86
CA GLN A 24 -2.61 11.95 -12.57
C GLN A 24 -2.34 10.75 -11.66
N ARG A 25 -1.91 10.97 -10.42
CA ARG A 25 -1.68 9.90 -9.44
C ARG A 25 -2.97 9.16 -9.06
N ASN A 26 -4.11 9.86 -9.02
CA ASN A 26 -5.42 9.23 -8.79
C ASN A 26 -5.89 8.43 -10.02
N LEU A 27 -5.56 8.89 -11.22
CA LEU A 27 -5.89 8.24 -12.49
C LEU A 27 -4.98 7.03 -12.79
N GLU A 28 -3.72 7.07 -12.31
CA GLU A 28 -2.76 5.96 -12.34
C GLU A 28 -3.13 4.81 -11.40
N ARG A 29 -4.02 5.05 -10.42
CA ARG A 29 -4.53 3.96 -9.58
C ARG A 29 -5.48 3.09 -10.39
N SER A 30 -5.23 1.78 -10.37
CA SER A 30 -6.11 0.82 -11.02
C SER A 30 -7.55 0.97 -10.52
N THR A 31 -8.49 1.21 -11.43
CA THR A 31 -9.91 1.33 -11.14
C THR A 31 -10.46 0.05 -10.49
N THR A 32 -9.87 -1.11 -10.80
CA THR A 32 -10.22 -2.40 -10.20
C THR A 32 -9.80 -2.51 -8.73
N ILE A 33 -8.66 -1.92 -8.35
CA ILE A 33 -8.17 -1.92 -6.97
C ILE A 33 -8.96 -0.92 -6.13
N ALA A 34 -9.29 0.24 -6.71
CA ALA A 34 -10.15 1.22 -6.06
C ALA A 34 -11.55 0.67 -5.77
N ALA A 35 -12.14 -0.06 -6.73
CA ALA A 35 -13.44 -0.70 -6.56
C ALA A 35 -13.44 -1.82 -5.51
N ASN A 36 -12.32 -2.55 -5.36
CA ASN A 36 -12.19 -3.68 -4.44
C ASN A 36 -11.41 -3.35 -3.17
N ARG A 37 -11.37 -2.07 -2.76
CA ARG A 37 -10.55 -1.61 -1.64
C ARG A 37 -10.82 -2.40 -0.35
N GLU A 38 -12.08 -2.72 -0.09
CA GLU A 38 -12.49 -3.49 1.10
C GLU A 38 -12.00 -4.94 1.05
N GLN A 39 -12.07 -5.59 -0.11
CA GLN A 39 -11.56 -6.96 -0.30
C GLN A 39 -10.04 -7.02 -0.13
N VAL A 40 -9.33 -6.02 -0.63
CA VAL A 40 -7.88 -5.88 -0.45
C VAL A 40 -7.56 -5.66 1.03
N ALA A 41 -8.28 -4.78 1.72
CA ALA A 41 -8.09 -4.55 3.15
C ALA A 41 -8.36 -5.81 3.98
N TYR A 42 -9.43 -6.55 3.66
CA TYR A 42 -9.77 -7.82 4.31
C TYR A 42 -8.66 -8.86 4.13
N SER A 43 -8.11 -8.99 2.91
CA SER A 43 -7.00 -9.92 2.65
C SER A 43 -5.74 -9.53 3.41
N LEU A 44 -5.36 -8.24 3.43
CA LEU A 44 -4.21 -7.76 4.20
C LEU A 44 -4.37 -8.00 5.70
N LEU A 45 -5.57 -7.74 6.25
CA LEU A 45 -5.88 -7.97 7.65
C LEU A 45 -5.87 -9.47 8.00
N SER A 46 -6.39 -10.30 7.10
CA SER A 46 -6.37 -11.76 7.24
C SER A 46 -4.94 -12.28 7.35
N ILE A 47 -4.05 -11.87 6.44
CA ILE A 47 -2.65 -12.28 6.46
C ILE A 47 -1.93 -11.80 7.72
N ALA A 48 -2.21 -10.58 8.16
CA ALA A 48 -1.63 -10.00 9.38
C ALA A 48 -2.05 -10.77 10.64
N ASN A 49 -3.30 -11.22 10.72
CA ASN A 49 -3.87 -11.85 11.92
C ASN A 49 -3.65 -13.37 12.01
N THR A 50 -3.35 -14.05 10.90
CA THR A 50 -3.16 -15.51 10.88
C THR A 50 -2.13 -15.97 11.90
N LYS A 51 -2.46 -16.99 12.68
CA LYS A 51 -1.56 -17.63 13.65
C LYS A 51 -1.12 -19.00 13.13
N ILE A 52 0.00 -19.49 13.64
CA ILE A 52 0.50 -20.82 13.27
C ILE A 52 -0.46 -21.94 13.75
N SER A 53 -1.14 -21.72 14.88
CA SER A 53 -2.20 -22.59 15.43
C SER A 53 -3.41 -22.77 14.50
N ASP A 54 -3.61 -21.85 13.56
CA ASP A 54 -4.73 -21.91 12.62
C ASP A 54 -4.44 -22.93 11.50
N VAL A 55 -3.16 -23.29 11.32
CA VAL A 55 -2.69 -24.15 10.21
C VAL A 55 -2.16 -25.49 10.73
N MET A 56 -1.51 -25.51 11.89
CA MET A 56 -0.93 -26.72 12.47
C MET A 56 -1.37 -26.95 13.92
N GLU A 57 -1.36 -28.20 14.32
CA GLU A 57 -1.51 -28.66 15.68
C GLU A 57 -0.18 -29.21 16.17
N TRP A 58 0.16 -28.84 17.40
CA TRP A 58 1.32 -29.37 18.11
C TRP A 58 0.81 -29.99 19.40
N ASP A 59 0.91 -31.32 19.52
CA ASP A 59 0.47 -32.01 20.72
C ASP A 59 1.54 -31.99 21.83
N GLU A 60 1.11 -32.24 23.07
CA GLU A 60 2.00 -32.28 24.24
C GLU A 60 3.09 -33.36 24.12
N THR A 61 2.88 -34.36 23.27
CA THR A 61 3.85 -35.43 22.98
C THR A 61 4.88 -35.03 21.92
N GLY A 62 4.85 -33.79 21.43
CA GLY A 62 5.83 -33.25 20.49
C GLY A 62 5.53 -33.54 19.02
N ARG A 63 4.39 -34.15 18.68
CA ARG A 63 4.03 -34.45 17.29
C ARG A 63 3.37 -33.21 16.68
N VAL A 64 3.88 -32.82 15.51
CA VAL A 64 3.35 -31.72 14.70
C VAL A 64 2.56 -32.29 13.54
N LYS A 65 1.32 -31.85 13.37
CA LYS A 65 0.48 -32.20 12.22
C LYS A 65 -0.15 -30.95 11.62
N VAL A 66 -0.16 -30.89 10.29
CA VAL A 66 -0.93 -29.86 9.58
C VAL A 66 -2.39 -30.27 9.59
N LYS A 67 -3.28 -29.31 9.89
CA LYS A 67 -4.72 -29.52 9.84
C LYS A 67 -5.16 -29.89 8.42
N ALA A 68 -6.24 -30.64 8.30
CA ALA A 68 -6.80 -30.89 6.98
C ALA A 68 -7.24 -29.56 6.34
N SER A 69 -7.15 -29.44 5.02
CA SER A 69 -7.46 -28.18 4.32
C SER A 69 -8.87 -27.63 4.59
N LYS A 70 -9.80 -28.49 5.00
CA LYS A 70 -11.18 -28.11 5.37
C LYS A 70 -11.26 -27.42 6.73
N ASP A 71 -10.32 -27.73 7.62
CA ASP A 71 -10.27 -27.23 9.00
C ASP A 71 -9.43 -25.95 9.10
N ILE A 72 -8.67 -25.62 8.06
CA ILE A 72 -7.91 -24.38 7.96
C ILE A 72 -8.85 -23.25 7.51
N PRO A 73 -9.00 -22.16 8.29
CA PRO A 73 -9.80 -21.01 7.89
C PRO A 73 -9.34 -20.41 6.56
N ALA A 74 -10.29 -19.95 5.74
CA ALA A 74 -9.98 -19.34 4.44
C ALA A 74 -9.06 -18.11 4.56
N SER A 75 -9.16 -17.36 5.66
CA SER A 75 -8.28 -16.25 5.99
C SER A 75 -6.83 -16.70 6.23
N ALA A 76 -6.64 -17.82 6.93
CA ALA A 76 -5.33 -18.40 7.21
C ALA A 76 -4.69 -18.98 5.94
N MET A 77 -5.50 -19.57 5.06
CA MET A 77 -5.03 -20.11 3.79
C MET A 77 -4.36 -19.04 2.90
N GLN A 78 -4.88 -17.82 2.89
CA GLN A 78 -4.30 -16.71 2.13
C GLN A 78 -2.91 -16.26 2.64
N ALA A 79 -2.58 -16.57 3.90
CA ALA A 79 -1.33 -16.18 4.53
C ALA A 79 -0.18 -17.16 4.25
N ILE A 80 -0.49 -18.37 3.78
CA ILE A 80 0.49 -19.42 3.52
C ILE A 80 1.14 -19.15 2.16
N LYS A 81 2.47 -19.11 2.15
CA LYS A 81 3.28 -18.95 0.94
C LYS A 81 3.66 -20.30 0.35
N SER A 82 4.14 -21.23 1.19
CA SER A 82 4.49 -22.58 0.75
C SER A 82 4.33 -23.60 1.89
N ILE A 83 3.99 -24.84 1.53
CA ILE A 83 4.03 -26.00 2.42
C ILE A 83 4.89 -27.04 1.72
N LYS A 84 5.94 -27.50 2.39
CA LYS A 84 6.83 -28.57 1.91
C LYS A 84 6.78 -29.73 2.88
N ILE A 85 6.63 -30.94 2.34
CA ILE A 85 6.65 -32.19 3.08
C ILE A 85 7.89 -32.92 2.60
N ASN A 86 8.86 -33.12 3.49
CA ASN A 86 10.06 -33.89 3.19
C ASN A 86 9.78 -35.39 3.30
N GLN A 87 10.62 -36.21 2.67
CA GLN A 87 10.48 -37.67 2.67
C GLN A 87 10.60 -38.27 4.09
N ASP A 88 11.33 -37.59 4.98
CA ASP A 88 11.48 -37.96 6.40
C ASP A 88 10.27 -37.60 7.27
N GLY A 89 9.24 -36.97 6.71
CA GLY A 89 8.03 -36.56 7.43
C GLY A 89 8.11 -35.16 8.05
N ASP A 90 9.22 -34.45 7.88
CA ASP A 90 9.34 -33.05 8.30
C ASP A 90 8.45 -32.14 7.46
N ILE A 91 7.71 -31.28 8.16
CA ILE A 91 6.80 -30.31 7.55
C ILE A 91 7.42 -28.92 7.70
N ALA A 92 7.73 -28.29 6.57
CA ALA A 92 8.14 -26.88 6.52
C ALA A 92 6.98 -26.03 6.00
N ILE A 93 6.52 -25.08 6.82
CA ILE A 93 5.46 -24.14 6.49
C ILE A 93 6.07 -22.74 6.42
N GLU A 94 5.91 -22.09 5.27
CA GLU A 94 6.37 -20.72 5.05
C GLU A 94 5.16 -19.79 4.94
N PHE A 95 5.14 -18.73 5.74
CA PHE A 95 4.15 -17.65 5.65
C PHE A 95 4.69 -16.47 4.85
N TRP A 96 3.80 -15.64 4.32
CA TRP A 96 4.19 -14.34 3.77
C TRP A 96 4.85 -13.44 4.82
N ASP A 97 5.63 -12.45 4.36
CA ASP A 97 6.31 -11.48 5.22
C ASP A 97 5.28 -10.60 5.97
N LYS A 98 4.96 -11.00 7.20
CA LYS A 98 4.03 -10.30 8.08
C LYS A 98 4.52 -8.90 8.48
N PRO A 99 5.79 -8.69 8.90
CA PRO A 99 6.31 -7.35 9.18
C PRO A 99 6.11 -6.35 8.04
N ALA A 100 6.34 -6.75 6.79
CA ALA A 100 6.13 -5.87 5.64
C ALA A 100 4.65 -5.45 5.48
N ILE A 101 3.72 -6.41 5.62
CA ILE A 101 2.28 -6.15 5.52
C ILE A 101 1.79 -5.27 6.67
N LEU A 102 2.23 -5.55 7.90
CA LEU A 102 1.90 -4.74 9.08
C LEU A 102 2.40 -3.30 8.94
N ARG A 103 3.57 -3.09 8.33
CA ARG A 103 4.10 -1.74 8.05
C ARG A 103 3.22 -0.98 7.05
N ILE A 104 2.73 -1.66 6.01
CA ILE A 104 1.80 -1.06 5.03
C ILE A 104 0.49 -0.69 5.73
N LEU A 105 -0.05 -1.57 6.58
CA LEU A 105 -1.25 -1.31 7.36
C LEU A 105 -1.07 -0.15 8.34
N ALA A 106 0.05 -0.12 9.08
CA ALA A 106 0.39 0.96 10.01
C ALA A 106 0.55 2.32 9.31
N LYS A 107 1.12 2.33 8.10
CA LYS A 107 1.19 3.54 7.27
C LYS A 107 -0.20 3.96 6.78
N ALA A 108 -1.04 3.02 6.39
CA ALA A 108 -2.40 3.33 5.95
C ALA A 108 -3.31 3.84 7.09
N SER A 109 -3.05 3.42 8.34
CA SER A 109 -3.75 3.88 9.54
C SER A 109 -3.15 5.15 10.16
N GLY A 110 -2.07 5.70 9.60
CA GLY A 110 -1.39 6.88 10.13
C GLY A 110 -0.56 6.63 11.40
N MET A 111 -0.37 5.37 11.81
CA MET A 111 0.41 5.01 13.01
C MET A 111 1.93 5.16 12.80
N LEU A 112 2.38 5.27 11.55
CA LEU A 112 3.79 5.42 11.18
C LEU A 112 4.13 6.83 10.67
N ASP A 113 3.14 7.70 10.54
CA ASP A 113 3.41 9.07 10.08
C ASP A 113 4.02 9.85 11.25
N ASN A 114 5.21 10.42 11.03
CA ASN A 114 5.76 11.37 11.98
C ASN A 114 4.80 12.56 12.07
N PRO A 115 4.53 13.11 13.27
CA PRO A 115 3.77 14.34 13.36
C PRO A 115 4.47 15.38 12.47
N GLU A 116 3.75 15.92 11.50
CA GLU A 116 4.30 17.01 10.70
C GLU A 116 4.65 18.14 11.67
N GLU A 117 5.92 18.50 11.70
CA GLU A 117 6.43 19.62 12.50
C GLU A 117 5.83 20.91 11.92
N SER A 118 4.62 21.20 12.40
CA SER A 118 3.74 22.30 11.96
C SER A 118 4.29 23.69 12.32
N ASP A 119 5.41 23.75 13.03
CA ASP A 119 6.04 24.98 13.53
C ASP A 119 6.99 25.65 12.53
N LYS A 120 6.96 25.26 11.24
CA LYS A 120 7.64 26.03 10.20
C LYS A 120 6.69 27.13 9.71
N PRO A 121 6.96 28.42 10.00
CA PRO A 121 6.14 29.49 9.48
C PRO A 121 6.18 29.45 7.95
N SER A 122 5.01 29.23 7.34
CA SER A 122 4.86 29.34 5.89
C SER A 122 5.06 30.81 5.53
N VAL A 123 6.17 31.13 4.86
CA VAL A 123 6.48 32.49 4.42
C VAL A 123 5.36 32.98 3.50
N ILE A 124 4.54 33.92 4.00
CA ILE A 124 3.52 34.62 3.22
C ILE A 124 4.19 35.85 2.60
N GLY A 125 4.78 35.63 1.42
CA GLY A 125 5.26 36.68 0.52
C GLY A 125 6.49 37.47 0.98
N ILE A 126 7.48 37.63 0.09
CA ILE A 126 8.56 38.60 0.29
C ILE A 126 8.16 39.88 -0.45
N ASN A 127 7.94 40.96 0.31
CA ASN A 127 7.76 42.29 -0.29
C ASN A 127 9.14 42.94 -0.47
N VAL A 128 9.72 42.84 -1.66
CA VAL A 128 11.01 43.45 -1.98
C VAL A 128 10.78 44.93 -2.32
N LYS A 129 11.18 45.85 -1.43
CA LYS A 129 11.22 47.29 -1.73
C LYS A 129 12.64 47.66 -2.16
N ALA A 130 12.80 48.15 -3.39
CA ALA A 130 14.08 48.68 -3.86
C ALA A 130 14.43 49.98 -3.09
N PRO A 131 15.71 50.21 -2.76
CA PRO A 131 16.15 51.46 -2.16
C PRO A 131 16.00 52.63 -3.15
N GLU A 132 15.75 53.82 -2.62
CA GLU A 132 15.73 55.05 -3.43
C GLU A 132 17.17 55.41 -3.83
N ILE A 133 17.36 55.65 -5.13
CA ILE A 133 18.65 56.06 -5.68
C ILE A 133 18.85 57.52 -5.29
N ILE A 134 19.88 57.80 -4.49
CA ILE A 134 20.30 59.16 -4.17
C ILE A 134 21.34 59.54 -5.21
N ASP A 135 20.93 60.35 -6.19
CA ASP A 135 21.87 60.97 -7.13
C ASP A 135 22.65 62.05 -6.38
N ASN A 136 23.94 61.78 -6.11
CA ASN A 136 24.85 62.82 -5.64
C ASN A 136 25.28 63.63 -6.87
N GLU A 137 24.59 64.74 -7.13
CA GLU A 137 25.09 65.75 -8.07
C GLU A 137 26.38 66.36 -7.49
N THR A 138 27.52 66.04 -8.08
CA THR A 138 28.76 66.83 -7.96
C THR A 138 29.54 66.74 -9.25
#